data_AF-A0A4U8WA00-F1
#
_entry.id   AF-A0A4U8WA00-F1
#
_cell.length_a   1.000
_cell.length_b   1.000
_cell.length_c   1.000
_cell.angle_alpha   90.00
_cell.angle_beta   90.00
_cell.angle_gamma   90.00
#
_symmetry.space_group_name_H-M   'P 1'
#
loop_
_entity.id
_entity.type
_entity.pdbx_description
1 polymer ?
#
loop_
_entity_poly.entity_id
_entity_poly.type
_entity_poly.pdbx_seq_one_letter_code
_entity_poly.pdbx_strand_id
1 'polypeptide(L)'
;MTKNRFYIFMIVGLLISNLLLVIFILKQKPPHHSGPRNLIIERLHFDEKQIQEYDILIQQHRIQIRQKEHELMDMKTQYYLLLKNKNQKKEDSLVQQIGKISMETEKINFEHFQDIRKICHPDQLQDFDHLIDEFENLFNRPDKPPH
;
A
#
# COMPACT_ATOMS: atom_id res chain seq x y z
N MET A 1 -54.61 7.01 -23.44
CA MET A 1 -53.60 6.05 -22.95
C MET A 1 -53.85 5.83 -21.46
N THR A 2 -54.10 4.60 -21.03
CA THR A 2 -54.58 4.28 -19.66
C THR A 2 -53.52 4.62 -18.61
N LYS A 3 -53.90 5.33 -17.54
CA LYS A 3 -53.01 5.80 -16.47
C LYS A 3 -52.09 4.69 -15.92
N ASN A 4 -52.56 3.44 -15.88
CA ASN A 4 -51.77 2.28 -15.47
C ASN A 4 -50.56 2.01 -16.37
N ARG A 5 -50.65 2.22 -17.69
CA ARG A 5 -49.51 2.05 -18.59
C ARG A 5 -48.44 3.10 -18.33
N PHE A 6 -48.84 4.33 -18.00
CA PHE A 6 -47.90 5.40 -17.66
C PHE A 6 -47.12 5.09 -16.37
N TYR A 7 -47.79 4.62 -15.31
CA TYR A 7 -47.11 4.21 -14.08
C TYR A 7 -46.16 3.02 -14.30
N ILE A 8 -46.54 2.04 -15.13
CA ILE A 8 -45.66 0.92 -15.49
C ILE A 8 -44.39 1.42 -16.21
N PHE A 9 -44.53 2.33 -17.18
CA PHE A 9 -43.37 2.93 -17.86
C PHE A 9 -42.46 3.69 -16.88
N MET A 10 -43.04 4.42 -15.92
CA MET A 10 -42.29 5.18 -14.91
C MET A 10 -41.50 4.25 -13.97
N ILE A 11 -42.12 3.15 -13.51
CA ILE A 11 -41.48 2.14 -12.66
C ILE A 11 -40.35 1.43 -13.40
N VAL A 12 -40.56 1.05 -14.67
CA VAL A 12 -39.52 0.41 -15.49
C VAL A 12 -38.34 1.36 -15.75
N GLY A 13 -38.62 2.63 -16.04
CA GLY A 13 -37.58 3.64 -16.20
C GLY A 13 -36.75 3.84 -14.93
N LEU A 14 -37.40 3.86 -13.76
CA LEU A 14 -36.73 3.96 -12.47
C LEU A 14 -35.84 2.75 -12.20
N LEU A 15 -36.30 1.54 -12.53
CA LEU A 15 -35.53 0.30 -12.40
C LEU A 15 -34.28 0.32 -13.27
N ILE A 16 -34.40 0.71 -14.54
CA ILE A 16 -33.27 0.79 -15.47
C ILE A 16 -32.26 1.83 -14.99
N SER A 17 -32.72 3.00 -14.55
CA SER A 17 -31.86 4.06 -14.01
C SER A 17 -31.06 3.57 -12.80
N ASN A 18 -31.70 2.90 -11.84
CA ASN A 18 -31.02 2.32 -10.68
C ASN A 18 -30.03 1.22 -11.08
N LEU A 19 -30.39 0.37 -12.04
CA LEU A 19 -29.50 -0.69 -12.54
C LEU A 19 -28.24 -0.10 -13.20
N LEU A 20 -28.40 0.93 -14.03
CA LEU A 20 -27.29 1.66 -14.64
C LEU A 20 -26.38 2.31 -13.59
N LEU A 21 -26.98 2.86 -12.52
CA LEU A 21 -26.24 3.45 -11.40
C LEU A 21 -25.41 2.39 -10.66
N VAL A 22 -25.99 1.21 -10.39
CA VAL A 22 -25.28 0.08 -9.77
C VAL A 22 -24.13 -0.39 -10.66
N ILE A 23 -24.35 -0.55 -11.96
CA ILE A 23 -23.30 -0.93 -12.92
C ILE A 23 -22.19 0.13 -12.96
N PHE A 24 -22.56 1.42 -12.95
CA PHE A 24 -21.61 2.53 -12.94
C PHE A 24 -20.76 2.55 -11.67
N ILE A 25 -21.37 2.35 -10.49
CA ILE A 25 -20.65 2.25 -9.21
C ILE A 25 -19.75 1.01 -9.18
N LEU A 26 -20.19 -0.13 -9.69
CA LEU A 26 -19.37 -1.34 -9.77
C LEU A 26 -18.20 -1.21 -10.77
N LYS A 27 -18.34 -0.37 -11.80
CA LYS A 27 -17.29 -0.07 -12.78
C LYS A 27 -16.35 1.07 -12.36
N GLN A 28 -16.81 1.97 -11.49
CA GLN A 28 -15.92 2.92 -10.84
C GLN A 28 -15.03 2.15 -9.87
N LYS A 29 -13.84 1.78 -10.35
CA LYS A 29 -12.72 1.45 -9.46
C LYS A 29 -12.62 2.60 -8.45
N PRO A 30 -12.61 2.33 -7.13
CA PRO A 30 -12.56 3.39 -6.13
C PRO A 30 -11.40 4.31 -6.47
N PRO A 31 -11.52 5.64 -6.26
CA PRO A 31 -10.42 6.55 -6.48
C PRO A 31 -9.27 6.03 -5.63
N HIS A 32 -8.28 5.43 -6.30
CA HIS A 32 -7.07 4.98 -5.64
C HIS A 32 -6.52 6.26 -5.02
N HIS A 33 -6.52 6.36 -3.69
CA HIS A 33 -5.57 7.25 -3.05
C HIS A 33 -4.22 6.84 -3.62
N SER A 34 -3.68 7.70 -4.48
CA SER A 34 -2.48 7.48 -5.28
C SER A 34 -1.30 7.39 -4.32
N GLY A 35 -1.17 6.24 -3.68
CA GLY A 35 -0.02 5.90 -2.87
C GLY A 35 1.21 5.76 -3.77
N PRO A 36 2.39 5.51 -3.16
CA PRO A 36 3.67 5.39 -3.86
C PRO A 36 3.66 4.37 -5.01
N ARG A 37 2.70 3.43 -5.03
CA ARG A 37 2.43 2.52 -6.15
C ARG A 37 2.30 3.23 -7.50
N ASN A 38 1.42 4.22 -7.61
CA ASN A 38 1.13 4.85 -8.91
C ASN A 38 2.32 5.68 -9.39
N LEU A 39 3.05 6.30 -8.46
CA LEU A 39 4.27 7.02 -8.73
C LEU A 39 5.34 6.11 -9.35
N ILE A 40 5.52 4.90 -8.83
CA ILE A 40 6.48 3.93 -9.35
C ILE A 40 6.05 3.44 -10.75
N ILE A 41 4.77 3.13 -10.94
CA ILE A 41 4.24 2.71 -12.26
C ILE A 41 4.46 3.80 -13.30
N GLU A 42 4.19 5.06 -12.95
CA GLU A 42 4.35 6.21 -13.84
C GLU A 42 5.83 6.46 -14.16
N ARG A 43 6.70 6.47 -13.15
CA ARG A 43 8.14 6.73 -13.33
C ARG A 43 8.87 5.65 -14.11
N LEU A 44 8.49 4.39 -13.93
CA LEU A 44 9.12 3.25 -14.60
C LEU A 44 8.39 2.85 -15.88
N HIS A 45 7.31 3.56 -16.24
CA HIS A 45 6.53 3.31 -17.45
C HIS A 45 6.09 1.85 -17.58
N PHE A 46 5.57 1.26 -16.49
CA PHE A 46 5.20 -0.16 -16.47
C PHE A 46 4.06 -0.49 -17.43
N ASP A 47 4.18 -1.61 -18.14
CA ASP A 47 3.13 -2.16 -18.97
C ASP A 47 2.07 -2.92 -18.17
N GLU A 48 1.01 -3.38 -18.84
CA GLU A 48 -0.10 -4.08 -18.16
C GLU A 48 0.32 -5.38 -17.45
N LYS A 49 1.33 -6.09 -17.97
CA LYS A 49 1.84 -7.32 -17.33
C LYS A 49 2.67 -7.00 -16.11
N GLN A 50 3.57 -6.03 -16.23
CA GLN A 50 4.40 -5.54 -15.13
C GLN A 50 3.55 -4.97 -14.00
N ILE A 51 2.46 -4.26 -14.31
CA ILE A 51 1.52 -3.74 -13.30
C ILE A 51 0.88 -4.90 -12.51
N GLN A 52 0.48 -5.99 -13.18
CA GLN A 52 -0.11 -7.15 -12.50
C GLN A 52 0.90 -7.87 -11.60
N GLU A 53 2.13 -8.04 -12.07
CA GLU A 53 3.22 -8.61 -11.25
C GLU A 53 3.55 -7.70 -10.06
N TYR A 54 3.64 -6.39 -10.30
CA TYR A 54 3.91 -5.40 -9.27
C TYR A 54 2.83 -5.37 -8.19
N ASP A 55 1.55 -5.53 -8.57
CA ASP A 55 0.45 -5.63 -7.60
C ASP A 55 0.62 -6.81 -6.64
N ILE A 56 1.04 -7.96 -7.15
CA ILE A 56 1.31 -9.15 -6.33
C ILE A 56 2.48 -8.88 -5.38
N LEU A 57 3.56 -8.29 -5.88
CA LEU A 57 4.73 -7.92 -5.07
C LEU A 57 4.35 -6.94 -3.95
N ILE A 58 3.51 -5.94 -4.23
CA ILE A 58 3.03 -4.97 -3.22
C ILE A 58 2.22 -5.69 -2.14
N GLN A 59 1.32 -6.61 -2.51
CA GLN A 59 0.52 -7.33 -1.51
C GLN A 59 1.41 -8.17 -0.59
N GLN A 60 2.38 -8.90 -1.16
CA GLN A 60 3.33 -9.71 -0.39
C GLN A 60 4.16 -8.85 0.55
N HIS A 61 4.73 -7.76 0.05
CA HIS A 61 5.51 -6.82 0.84
C HIS A 61 4.68 -6.23 2.00
N ARG A 62 3.43 -5.80 1.75
CA ARG A 62 2.53 -5.27 2.78
C ARG A 62 2.24 -6.28 3.89
N ILE A 63 2.07 -7.56 3.55
CA ILE A 63 1.84 -8.61 4.55
C ILE A 63 3.08 -8.77 5.44
N GLN A 64 4.27 -8.85 4.83
CA GLN A 64 5.53 -9.00 5.55
C GLN A 64 5.82 -7.80 6.47
N ILE A 65 5.64 -6.57 5.96
CA ILE A 65 5.84 -5.35 6.75
C ILE A 65 4.85 -5.29 7.91
N ARG A 66 3.56 -5.55 7.67
CA ARG A 66 2.54 -5.53 8.74
C ARG A 66 2.86 -6.53 9.85
N GLN A 67 3.37 -7.71 9.49
CA GLN A 67 3.80 -8.70 10.47
C GLN A 67 4.94 -8.14 11.34
N LYS A 68 5.96 -7.54 10.72
CA LYS A 68 7.09 -6.93 11.46
C LYS A 68 6.69 -5.73 12.30
N GLU A 69 5.75 -4.92 11.83
CA GLU A 69 5.18 -3.81 12.61
C GLU A 69 4.48 -4.31 13.88
N HIS A 70 3.72 -5.41 13.78
CA HIS A 70 3.09 -6.03 14.95
C HIS A 70 4.14 -6.57 15.94
N GLU A 71 5.12 -7.34 15.44
CA GLU A 71 6.23 -7.86 16.26
C GLU A 71 6.99 -6.71 16.97
N LEU A 72 7.23 -5.60 16.25
CA LEU A 72 7.90 -4.42 16.79
C LEU A 72 7.07 -3.75 17.88
N MET A 73 5.76 -3.61 17.69
CA MET A 73 4.87 -3.00 18.66
C MET A 73 4.77 -3.84 19.93
N ASP A 74 4.69 -5.16 19.81
CA ASP A 74 4.70 -6.08 20.94
C ASP A 74 6.02 -5.97 21.74
N MET A 75 7.16 -5.95 21.05
CA MET A 75 8.47 -5.79 21.70
C MET A 75 8.62 -4.44 22.39
N LYS A 76 8.19 -3.35 21.74
CA LYS A 76 8.17 -2.01 22.37
C LYS A 76 7.29 -1.99 23.60
N THR A 77 6.11 -2.62 23.54
CA THR A 77 5.19 -2.71 24.68
C THR A 77 5.87 -3.44 25.85
N GLN A 78 6.49 -4.59 25.60
CA GLN A 78 7.23 -5.33 26.63
C GLN A 78 8.39 -4.50 27.21
N TYR A 79 9.11 -3.78 26.36
CA TYR A 79 10.21 -2.91 26.78
C TYR A 79 9.73 -1.82 27.74
N TYR A 80 8.67 -1.08 27.38
CA TYR A 80 8.14 -0.03 28.25
C TYR A 80 7.43 -0.56 29.51
N LEU A 81 6.91 -1.80 29.49
CA LEU A 81 6.40 -2.45 30.69
C LEU A 81 7.51 -2.72 31.74
N LEU A 82 8.79 -2.77 31.34
CA LEU A 82 9.89 -2.83 32.30
C LEU A 82 9.96 -1.57 33.17
N LEU A 83 9.47 -0.41 32.73
CA LEU A 83 9.44 0.78 33.58
C LEU A 83 8.54 0.61 34.82
N LYS A 84 7.61 -0.35 34.79
CA LYS A 84 6.75 -0.72 35.93
C LYS A 84 7.39 -1.79 36.84
N ASN A 85 8.44 -2.47 36.38
CA ASN A 85 9.09 -3.59 37.06
C ASN A 85 10.58 -3.31 37.31
N LYS A 86 11.08 -3.42 38.55
CA LYS A 86 12.49 -3.11 38.92
C LYS A 86 13.56 -4.05 38.31
N ASN A 87 13.25 -4.83 37.28
CA ASN A 87 14.11 -5.89 36.76
C ASN A 87 14.89 -5.44 35.52
N GLN A 88 15.94 -4.64 35.73
CA GLN A 88 16.84 -4.10 34.70
C GLN A 88 17.54 -5.16 33.83
N LYS A 89 17.68 -6.40 34.30
CA LYS A 89 18.38 -7.47 33.56
C LYS A 89 17.72 -7.89 32.23
N LYS A 90 16.47 -7.48 31.96
CA LYS A 90 15.75 -7.79 30.71
C LYS A 90 15.79 -6.65 29.69
N GLU A 91 16.33 -5.49 30.07
CA GLU A 91 16.27 -4.27 29.25
C GLU A 91 17.08 -4.42 27.95
N ASP A 92 18.37 -4.75 28.07
CA ASP A 92 19.29 -4.89 26.92
C ASP A 92 18.80 -5.92 25.91
N SER A 93 18.23 -7.04 26.38
CA SER A 93 17.73 -8.10 25.50
C SER A 93 16.53 -7.67 24.65
N LEU A 94 15.64 -6.82 25.20
CA LEU A 94 14.49 -6.33 24.45
C LEU A 94 14.90 -5.25 23.44
N VAL A 95 15.84 -4.38 23.79
CA VAL A 95 16.40 -3.39 22.85
C VAL A 95 17.08 -4.08 21.67
N GLN A 96 17.86 -5.14 21.92
CA GLN A 96 18.47 -5.95 20.85
C GLN A 96 17.43 -6.58 19.94
N GLN A 97 16.32 -7.08 20.49
CA GLN A 97 15.21 -7.63 19.69
C GLN A 97 14.52 -6.56 18.83
N ILE A 98 14.28 -5.37 19.38
CA ILE A 98 13.76 -4.22 18.62
C ILE A 98 14.70 -3.87 17.46
N GLY A 99 16.01 -3.83 17.71
CA GLY A 99 17.02 -3.59 16.68
C GLY A 99 17.00 -4.66 15.59
N LYS A 100 16.89 -5.94 15.97
CA LYS A 100 16.79 -7.06 15.03
C LYS A 100 15.56 -6.95 14.14
N ILE A 101 14.39 -6.64 14.70
CA ILE A 101 13.16 -6.45 13.91
C ILE A 101 13.32 -5.30 12.92
N SER A 102 13.93 -4.19 13.34
CA SER A 102 14.18 -3.04 12.47
C SER A 102 15.11 -3.40 11.30
N MET A 103 16.17 -4.17 11.56
CA MET A 103 17.07 -4.68 10.52
C MET A 103 16.36 -5.63 9.54
N GLU A 104 15.49 -6.51 10.05
CA GLU A 104 14.69 -7.41 9.21
C GLU A 104 13.69 -6.65 8.34
N THR A 105 13.05 -5.61 8.88
CA THR A 105 12.18 -4.70 8.12
C THR A 105 12.93 -4.03 6.98
N GLU A 106 14.14 -3.52 7.22
CA GLU A 106 14.92 -2.86 6.18
C GLU A 106 15.36 -3.85 5.08
N LYS A 107 15.69 -5.09 5.46
CA LYS A 107 15.96 -6.14 4.48
C LYS A 107 14.76 -6.43 3.58
N ILE A 108 13.55 -6.48 4.15
CA ILE A 108 12.31 -6.68 3.39
C ILE A 108 12.05 -5.50 2.43
N ASN A 109 12.32 -4.26 2.86
CA ASN A 109 12.23 -3.08 2.00
C ASN A 109 13.20 -3.18 0.82
N PHE A 110 14.45 -3.49 1.10
CA PHE A 110 15.48 -3.65 0.07
C PHE A 110 15.13 -4.76 -0.93
N GLU A 111 14.70 -5.93 -0.44
CA GLU A 111 14.24 -7.03 -1.27
C GLU A 111 13.05 -6.63 -2.16
N HIS A 112 12.11 -5.82 -1.66
CA HIS A 112 11.01 -5.30 -2.48
C HIS A 112 11.51 -4.45 -3.66
N PHE A 113 12.48 -3.57 -3.44
CA PHE A 113 13.10 -2.81 -4.55
C PHE A 113 13.87 -3.69 -5.52
N GLN A 114 14.52 -4.77 -5.04
CA GLN A 114 15.14 -5.75 -5.92
C GLN A 114 14.09 -6.47 -6.78
N ASP A 115 12.94 -6.81 -6.22
CA ASP A 115 11.85 -7.46 -6.98
C ASP A 115 11.25 -6.51 -8.02
N ILE A 116 11.10 -5.22 -7.69
CA ILE A 116 10.70 -4.19 -8.67
C ILE A 116 11.73 -4.12 -9.81
N ARG A 117 13.03 -4.14 -9.51
CA ARG A 117 14.07 -4.13 -10.54
C ARG A 117 14.01 -5.36 -11.46
N LYS A 118 13.67 -6.53 -10.92
CA LYS A 118 13.60 -7.79 -11.70
C LYS A 118 12.48 -7.79 -12.74
N ILE A 119 11.37 -7.10 -12.46
CA ILE A 119 10.25 -7.01 -13.41
C ILE A 119 10.47 -5.92 -14.46
N CYS A 120 11.48 -5.05 -14.29
CA CYS A 120 11.81 -4.01 -15.27
C CYS A 120 12.43 -4.61 -16.53
N HIS A 121 12.06 -4.04 -17.69
CA HIS A 121 12.72 -4.30 -18.96
C HIS A 121 14.08 -3.58 -19.02
N PRO A 122 15.00 -4.01 -19.92
CA PRO A 122 16.33 -3.39 -20.03
C PRO A 122 16.33 -1.89 -20.29
N ASP A 123 15.32 -1.38 -21.01
CA ASP A 123 15.11 0.04 -21.31
C ASP A 123 14.61 0.85 -20.11
N GLN A 124 13.96 0.21 -19.14
CA GLN A 124 13.46 0.84 -17.91
C GLN A 124 14.50 0.89 -16.77
N LEU A 125 15.63 0.20 -16.91
CA LEU A 125 16.65 0.13 -15.84
C LEU A 125 17.27 1.50 -15.54
N GLN A 126 17.37 2.38 -16.53
CA GLN A 126 17.87 3.74 -16.31
C GLN A 126 16.86 4.57 -15.48
N ASP A 127 15.56 4.44 -15.77
CA ASP A 127 14.50 5.08 -14.98
C ASP A 127 14.46 4.53 -13.55
N PHE A 128 14.76 3.24 -13.38
CA PHE A 128 14.90 2.62 -12.06
C PHE A 128 16.08 3.20 -11.28
N ASP A 129 17.25 3.36 -11.90
CA ASP A 129 18.41 3.96 -11.22
C ASP A 129 18.10 5.41 -10.79
N HIS A 130 17.45 6.20 -11.66
CA HIS A 130 16.99 7.55 -11.31
C HIS A 130 15.93 7.57 -10.20
N LEU A 131 15.02 6.59 -10.16
CA LEU A 131 14.05 6.44 -9.08
C LEU A 131 14.74 6.24 -7.73
N ILE A 132 15.84 5.48 -7.70
CA ILE A 132 16.63 5.23 -6.48
C ILE A 132 17.48 6.45 -6.10
N ASP A 133 18.04 7.19 -7.06
CA ASP A 133 18.74 8.45 -6.77
C ASP A 133 17.82 9.47 -6.08
N GLU A 134 16.52 9.43 -6.38
CA GLU A 134 15.50 10.26 -5.74
C GLU A 134 14.83 9.59 -4.52
N PHE A 135 15.44 8.58 -3.91
CA PHE A 135 14.84 7.79 -2.82
C PHE A 135 14.27 8.66 -1.69
N GLU A 136 14.99 9.71 -1.28
CA GLU A 136 14.53 10.62 -0.21
C GLU A 136 13.17 11.27 -0.55
N ASN A 137 12.94 11.61 -1.82
CA ASN A 137 11.70 12.23 -2.28
C ASN A 137 10.52 11.26 -2.34
N LEU A 138 10.78 9.94 -2.42
CA LEU A 138 9.73 8.92 -2.42
C LEU A 138 9.06 8.77 -1.05
N PHE A 139 9.79 9.05 0.04
CA PHE A 139 9.33 8.87 1.41
C PHE A 139 9.04 10.18 2.15
N ASN A 140 9.43 11.32 1.58
CA ASN A 140 8.98 12.63 2.05
C ASN A 140 7.47 12.75 1.81
N ARG A 141 6.68 12.58 2.87
CA ARG A 141 5.25 12.94 2.82
C ARG A 141 5.17 14.43 2.49
N PRO A 142 4.33 14.86 1.52
CA PRO A 142 4.13 16.29 1.30
C PRO A 142 3.71 16.91 2.64
N ASP A 143 4.41 17.98 3.04
CA ASP A 143 4.16 18.68 4.29
C ASP A 143 2.66 18.88 4.46
N LYS A 144 2.09 18.24 5.48
CA LYS A 144 0.69 18.40 5.79
C LYS A 144 0.51 19.88 6.14
N PRO A 145 -0.35 20.64 5.45
CA PRO A 145 -0.52 22.05 5.76
C PRO A 145 -0.92 22.18 7.24
N PRO A 146 -0.37 23.18 7.97
CA PRO A 146 -0.70 23.38 9.37
C PRO A 146 -2.21 23.56 9.51
N HIS A 147 -2.80 22.78 10.41
CA HIS A 147 -4.22 22.83 10.78
C HIS A 147 -4.54 24.12 11.55
#